data_AF-A0A2S7U2I2-F1
#
_entry.id   AF-A0A2S7U2I2-F1
#
_cell.length_a   1.000
_cell.length_b   1.000
_cell.length_c   1.000
_cell.angle_alpha   90.00
_cell.angle_beta   90.00
_cell.angle_gamma   90.00
#
_symmetry.space_group_name_H-M   'P 1'
#
loop_
_entity.id
_entity.type
_entity.pdbx_description
1 polymer ?
#
loop_
_entity_poly.entity_id
_entity_poly.type
_entity_poly.pdbx_seq_one_letter_code
_entity_poly.pdbx_strand_id
1 'polypeptide(L)'
;MITLTHYARFTVMLWILFMGIAPIHVSAETKTSSPPVKVFILAGQSNMEGQDVVSLDHAKHYNGGKGNLVWSMKNSASAGQMKHLKDKNGEWAVRDDVQISYKVRDKVRKGGLTVGYTGYGSNSHIGPELQFGHVIGDHFDAPVLLIKTAWGGKSFCTDFRPPSAGGKVGPYYQKMIEEIHAALADLQNDNYELAGFIWM
;
A
#
# COMPACT_ATOMS: atom_id res chain seq x y z
N MET A 1 -50.61 62.85 64.15
CA MET A 1 -51.49 61.85 64.79
C MET A 1 -52.37 61.24 63.70
N ILE A 2 -52.23 59.92 63.48
CA ILE A 2 -53.11 59.01 62.73
C ILE A 2 -53.05 59.05 61.18
N THR A 3 -52.28 58.07 60.69
CA THR A 3 -52.37 57.22 59.49
C THR A 3 -53.68 57.17 58.68
N LEU A 4 -53.55 57.16 57.34
CA LEU A 4 -54.48 56.44 56.46
C LEU A 4 -53.75 55.84 55.24
N THR A 5 -53.75 54.51 55.20
CA THR A 5 -53.17 53.63 54.19
C THR A 5 -54.19 53.41 53.06
N HIS A 6 -53.81 53.57 51.80
CA HIS A 6 -54.59 53.09 50.65
C HIS A 6 -53.90 51.86 50.05
N TYR A 7 -54.62 50.74 49.99
CA TYR A 7 -54.22 49.49 49.36
C TYR A 7 -54.43 49.56 47.84
N ALA A 8 -53.35 49.38 47.07
CA ALA A 8 -53.43 49.17 45.61
C ALA A 8 -53.62 47.67 45.31
N ARG A 9 -54.55 47.37 44.40
CA ARG A 9 -54.93 46.03 43.98
C ARG A 9 -53.85 45.40 43.08
N PHE A 10 -53.53 44.14 43.38
CA PHE A 10 -52.72 43.23 42.58
C PHE A 10 -53.37 42.93 41.22
N THR A 11 -52.58 42.92 40.15
CA THR A 11 -52.91 42.21 38.92
C THR A 11 -51.63 41.50 38.45
N VAL A 12 -51.57 40.19 38.66
CA VAL A 12 -50.48 39.34 38.15
C VAL A 12 -50.88 38.88 36.77
N MET A 13 -50.15 39.32 35.75
CA MET A 13 -50.31 38.86 34.37
C MET A 13 -49.39 37.66 34.15
N LEU A 14 -49.99 36.48 33.99
CA LEU A 14 -49.28 35.21 33.78
C LEU A 14 -48.87 35.10 32.31
N TRP A 15 -47.57 35.23 32.02
CA TRP A 15 -47.02 34.95 30.69
C TRP A 15 -46.69 33.46 30.58
N ILE A 16 -47.44 32.71 29.77
CA ILE A 16 -47.12 31.33 29.43
C ILE A 16 -46.11 31.35 28.27
N LEU A 17 -44.85 31.05 28.56
CA LEU A 17 -43.79 30.88 27.58
C LEU A 17 -43.92 29.49 26.94
N PHE A 18 -44.41 29.40 25.71
CA PHE A 18 -44.32 28.17 24.92
C PHE A 18 -42.87 27.99 24.42
N MET A 19 -42.07 27.19 25.14
CA MET A 19 -40.82 26.64 24.57
C MET A 19 -41.20 25.62 23.50
N GLY A 20 -41.10 26.02 22.23
CA GLY A 20 -41.17 25.09 21.11
C GLY A 20 -40.00 24.11 21.18
N ILE A 21 -40.30 22.82 21.37
CA ILE A 21 -39.32 21.74 21.27
C ILE A 21 -39.02 21.56 19.77
N ALA A 22 -37.90 22.09 19.30
CA ALA A 22 -37.41 21.78 17.96
C ALA A 22 -37.04 20.29 17.89
N PRO A 23 -37.48 19.54 16.85
CA PRO A 23 -37.07 18.15 16.68
C PRO A 23 -35.57 18.10 16.39
N ILE A 24 -34.81 17.57 17.35
CA ILE A 24 -33.40 17.22 17.19
C ILE A 24 -33.35 16.12 16.13
N HIS A 25 -33.02 16.50 14.90
CA HIS A 25 -32.69 15.54 13.86
C HIS A 25 -31.32 14.97 14.21
N VAL A 26 -31.30 13.79 14.82
CA VAL A 26 -30.09 12.97 14.92
C VAL A 26 -29.79 12.51 13.50
N SER A 27 -28.93 13.25 12.80
CA SER A 27 -28.33 12.77 11.56
C SER A 27 -27.44 11.60 11.94
N ALA A 28 -27.91 10.38 11.67
CA ALA A 28 -27.06 9.21 11.76
C ALA A 28 -25.97 9.36 10.69
N GLU A 29 -24.76 9.75 11.12
CA GLU A 29 -23.58 9.62 10.29
C GLU A 29 -23.42 8.14 9.96
N THR A 30 -23.80 7.75 8.75
CA THR A 30 -23.35 6.49 8.17
C THR A 30 -21.83 6.56 8.12
N LYS A 31 -21.15 5.90 9.07
CA LYS A 31 -19.73 5.57 8.94
C LYS A 31 -19.58 4.75 7.66
N THR A 32 -19.27 5.42 6.56
CA THR A 32 -18.70 4.75 5.39
C THR A 32 -17.37 4.17 5.84
N SER A 33 -17.35 2.87 6.14
CA SER A 33 -16.10 2.16 6.41
C SER A 33 -15.20 2.35 5.20
N SER A 34 -13.97 2.82 5.42
CA SER A 34 -12.98 2.93 4.36
C SER A 34 -12.88 1.61 3.58
N PRO A 35 -12.72 1.65 2.25
CA PRO A 35 -12.61 0.42 1.48
C PRO A 35 -11.44 -0.44 2.00
N PRO A 36 -11.55 -1.77 1.96
CA PRO A 36 -10.48 -2.66 2.42
C PRO A 36 -9.21 -2.44 1.61
N VAL A 37 -8.05 -2.50 2.28
CA VAL A 37 -6.76 -2.46 1.61
C VAL A 37 -6.64 -3.67 0.68
N LYS A 38 -6.28 -3.45 -0.58
CA LYS A 38 -6.05 -4.53 -1.55
C LYS A 38 -4.62 -5.06 -1.40
N VAL A 39 -4.49 -6.30 -0.97
CA VAL A 39 -3.20 -6.93 -0.73
C VAL A 39 -2.85 -7.88 -1.86
N PHE A 40 -1.68 -7.68 -2.47
CA PHE A 40 -1.12 -8.58 -3.47
C PHE A 40 0.17 -9.20 -2.96
N ILE A 41 0.26 -10.52 -3.07
CA ILE A 41 1.47 -11.27 -2.72
C ILE A 41 2.30 -11.43 -3.99
N LEU A 42 3.52 -10.93 -3.96
CA LEU A 42 4.52 -11.03 -5.01
C LEU A 42 5.60 -12.03 -4.59
N ALA A 43 5.42 -13.29 -5.01
CA ALA A 43 6.27 -14.40 -4.61
C ALA A 43 7.12 -14.91 -5.78
N GLY A 44 8.24 -15.55 -5.45
CA GLY A 44 9.00 -16.33 -6.44
C GLY A 44 10.50 -16.22 -6.31
N GLN A 45 11.18 -16.26 -7.45
CA GLN A 45 12.63 -16.43 -7.54
C GLN A 45 13.34 -15.13 -7.97
N SER A 46 14.37 -15.25 -8.82
CA SER A 46 15.24 -14.16 -9.24
C SER A 46 14.48 -13.05 -9.97
N ASN A 47 13.54 -13.39 -10.85
CA ASN A 47 12.80 -12.37 -11.59
C ASN A 47 11.91 -11.55 -10.65
N MET A 48 11.18 -12.21 -9.74
CA MET A 48 10.44 -11.50 -8.70
C MET A 48 11.37 -10.72 -7.78
N GLU A 49 12.51 -11.27 -7.36
CA GLU A 49 13.51 -10.60 -6.49
C GLU A 49 13.99 -9.26 -7.06
N GLY A 50 13.97 -9.09 -8.39
CA GLY A 50 14.25 -7.83 -9.07
C GLY A 50 15.69 -7.73 -9.56
N GLN A 51 15.94 -8.34 -10.70
CA GLN A 51 17.24 -8.43 -11.38
C GLN A 51 17.43 -7.37 -12.47
N ASP A 52 16.38 -6.62 -12.81
CA ASP A 52 16.44 -5.63 -13.87
C ASP A 52 17.17 -4.38 -13.37
N VAL A 53 18.11 -3.90 -14.17
CA VAL A 53 18.98 -2.77 -13.81
C VAL A 53 18.27 -1.45 -14.10
N VAL A 54 18.39 -0.50 -13.17
CA VAL A 54 17.81 0.84 -13.33
C VAL A 54 18.68 1.71 -14.24
N SER A 55 19.94 1.93 -13.85
CA SER A 55 20.79 2.93 -14.50
C SER A 55 22.28 2.58 -14.57
N LEU A 56 22.71 1.43 -14.04
CA LEU A 56 24.13 1.04 -14.14
C LEU A 56 24.53 0.85 -15.60
N ASP A 57 25.72 1.33 -15.96
CA ASP A 57 26.12 1.52 -17.36
C ASP A 57 27.58 1.14 -17.67
N HIS A 58 28.29 0.49 -16.75
CA HIS A 58 29.67 0.05 -16.99
C HIS A 58 29.79 -0.72 -18.32
N ALA A 59 30.71 -0.29 -19.18
CA ALA A 59 30.82 -0.78 -20.56
C ALA A 59 30.89 -2.32 -20.68
N LYS A 60 31.59 -3.00 -19.76
CA LYS A 60 31.77 -4.46 -19.80
C LYS A 60 30.75 -5.25 -18.96
N HIS A 61 30.15 -4.64 -17.94
CA HIS A 61 29.34 -5.37 -16.95
C HIS A 61 27.84 -5.05 -17.04
N TYR A 62 27.49 -3.94 -17.68
CA TYR A 62 26.12 -3.47 -17.86
C TYR A 62 25.85 -3.01 -19.29
N ASN A 63 26.58 -3.54 -20.27
CA ASN A 63 26.36 -3.30 -21.71
C ASN A 63 26.31 -1.80 -22.09
N GLY A 64 27.12 -0.95 -21.44
CA GLY A 64 27.06 0.50 -21.66
C GLY A 64 25.71 1.12 -21.32
N GLY A 65 24.93 0.49 -20.43
CA GLY A 65 23.58 0.86 -20.03
C GLY A 65 22.49 0.41 -21.01
N LYS A 66 22.82 -0.19 -22.16
CA LYS A 66 21.82 -0.62 -23.14
C LYS A 66 20.94 -1.73 -22.55
N GLY A 67 19.63 -1.49 -22.56
CA GLY A 67 18.62 -2.42 -22.04
C GLY A 67 18.23 -2.20 -20.58
N ASN A 68 18.92 -1.33 -19.83
CA ASN A 68 18.47 -0.93 -18.49
C ASN A 68 17.22 -0.04 -18.56
N LEU A 69 16.59 0.25 -17.41
CA LEU A 69 15.36 1.06 -17.36
C LEU A 69 15.55 2.45 -17.97
N VAL A 70 16.59 3.19 -17.58
CA VAL A 70 16.86 4.54 -18.09
C VAL A 70 17.05 4.56 -19.61
N TRP A 71 17.74 3.55 -20.16
CA TRP A 71 17.91 3.40 -21.59
C TRP A 71 16.57 3.07 -22.27
N SER A 72 15.80 2.15 -21.71
CA SER A 72 14.51 1.71 -22.25
C SER A 72 13.50 2.84 -22.30
N MET A 73 13.46 3.70 -21.27
CA MET A 73 12.61 4.90 -21.22
C MET A 73 12.88 5.90 -22.35
N LYS A 74 14.04 5.82 -23.00
CA LYS A 74 14.43 6.72 -24.11
C LYS A 74 14.34 6.04 -25.48
N ASN A 75 14.60 4.72 -25.55
CA ASN A 75 14.89 4.04 -26.81
C ASN A 75 13.95 2.88 -27.14
N SER A 76 13.17 2.37 -26.18
CA SER A 76 12.30 1.21 -26.43
C SER A 76 10.95 1.63 -27.04
N ALA A 77 10.29 0.70 -27.73
CA ALA A 77 8.92 0.92 -28.23
C ALA A 77 7.92 1.19 -27.09
N SER A 78 8.21 0.70 -25.89
CA SER A 78 7.40 0.91 -24.68
C SER A 78 7.79 2.16 -23.88
N ALA A 79 8.66 3.04 -24.40
CA ALA A 79 9.06 4.27 -23.74
C ALA A 79 7.86 5.09 -23.20
N GLY A 80 6.78 5.16 -23.99
CA GLY A 80 5.54 5.84 -23.60
C GLY A 80 4.90 5.26 -22.34
N GLN A 81 4.99 3.95 -22.12
CA GLN A 81 4.40 3.27 -20.97
C GLN A 81 5.17 3.53 -19.68
N MET A 82 6.45 3.95 -19.74
CA MET A 82 7.29 4.17 -18.55
C MET A 82 7.38 5.64 -18.13
N LYS A 83 6.71 6.56 -18.83
CA LYS A 83 6.79 8.00 -18.55
C LYS A 83 6.40 8.35 -17.11
N HIS A 84 5.43 7.64 -16.54
CA HIS A 84 4.93 7.86 -15.19
C HIS A 84 5.96 7.53 -14.10
N LEU A 85 7.05 6.81 -14.42
CA LEU A 85 8.09 6.46 -13.45
C LEU A 85 8.97 7.66 -13.07
N LYS A 86 8.87 8.78 -13.79
CA LYS A 86 9.56 10.02 -13.50
C LYS A 86 8.57 11.12 -13.16
N ASP A 87 8.88 11.90 -12.13
CA ASP A 87 8.11 13.08 -11.76
C ASP A 87 8.45 14.29 -12.67
N LYS A 88 7.81 15.43 -12.41
CA LYS A 88 8.03 16.69 -13.15
C LYS A 88 9.45 17.24 -13.05
N ASN A 89 10.21 16.82 -12.04
CA ASN A 89 11.59 17.24 -11.82
C ASN A 89 12.59 16.25 -12.47
N GLY A 90 12.12 15.12 -13.00
CA GLY A 90 12.96 14.06 -13.53
C GLY A 90 13.46 13.08 -12.47
N GLU A 91 12.94 13.14 -11.25
CA GLU A 91 13.23 12.21 -10.17
C GLU A 91 12.34 10.97 -10.25
N TRP A 92 12.75 9.87 -9.61
CA TRP A 92 11.91 8.67 -9.58
C TRP A 92 10.62 8.97 -8.81
N ALA A 93 9.49 8.77 -9.47
CA ALA A 93 8.18 8.96 -8.84
C ALA A 93 8.01 7.96 -7.70
N VAL A 94 7.28 8.39 -6.67
CA VAL A 94 6.86 7.55 -5.54
C VAL A 94 5.34 7.56 -5.52
N ARG A 95 4.72 6.39 -5.46
CA ARG A 95 3.28 6.25 -5.21
C ARG A 95 3.03 6.10 -3.72
N ASP A 96 2.21 6.96 -3.15
CA ASP A 96 1.82 6.86 -1.75
C ASP A 96 0.59 5.96 -1.55
N ASP A 97 -0.23 5.80 -2.59
CA ASP A 97 -1.43 4.95 -2.62
C ASP A 97 -1.10 3.45 -2.79
N VAL A 98 0.12 3.14 -3.23
CA VAL A 98 0.63 1.77 -3.34
C VAL A 98 1.84 1.60 -2.42
N GLN A 99 1.64 0.92 -1.30
CA GLN A 99 2.70 0.57 -0.36
C GLN A 99 3.30 -0.79 -0.72
N ILE A 100 4.57 -0.99 -0.39
CA ILE A 100 5.23 -2.29 -0.52
C ILE A 100 5.97 -2.65 0.76
N SER A 101 5.99 -3.94 1.10
CA SER A 101 6.81 -4.53 2.15
C SER A 101 7.65 -5.65 1.56
N TYR A 102 8.98 -5.57 1.73
CA TYR A 102 9.91 -6.60 1.28
C TYR A 102 11.03 -6.82 2.30
N LYS A 103 11.16 -8.05 2.81
CA LYS A 103 12.27 -8.44 3.68
C LYS A 103 13.47 -8.89 2.86
N VAL A 104 14.56 -8.15 2.99
CA VAL A 104 15.86 -8.46 2.36
C VAL A 104 16.86 -8.73 3.47
N ARG A 105 17.29 -9.99 3.58
CA ARG A 105 18.10 -10.49 4.71
C ARG A 105 17.37 -10.17 6.03
N ASP A 106 17.98 -9.41 6.92
CA ASP A 106 17.41 -9.06 8.24
C ASP A 106 16.69 -7.72 8.25
N LYS A 107 16.63 -7.02 7.11
CA LYS A 107 16.01 -5.70 7.01
C LYS A 107 14.70 -5.77 6.23
N VAL A 108 13.63 -5.29 6.85
CA VAL A 108 12.36 -5.07 6.15
C VAL A 108 12.39 -3.69 5.51
N ARG A 109 12.18 -3.63 4.20
CA ARG A 109 12.10 -2.40 3.42
C ARG A 109 10.63 -2.13 3.12
N LYS A 110 10.18 -0.92 3.45
CA LYS A 110 8.78 -0.51 3.29
C LYS A 110 8.68 0.93 2.84
N GLY A 111 7.54 1.26 2.22
CA GLY A 111 7.16 2.61 1.85
C GLY A 111 6.36 2.63 0.57
N GLY A 112 6.16 3.84 0.05
CA GLY A 112 5.52 4.04 -1.26
C GLY A 112 6.29 3.36 -2.38
N LEU A 113 5.56 2.90 -3.39
CA LEU A 113 6.11 2.18 -4.53
C LEU A 113 7.01 3.12 -5.34
N THR A 114 8.24 2.68 -5.55
CA THR A 114 9.24 3.33 -6.40
C THR A 114 10.30 2.29 -6.78
N VAL A 115 11.35 2.70 -7.48
CA VAL A 115 12.47 1.83 -7.82
C VAL A 115 13.16 1.29 -6.55
N GLY A 116 13.80 0.13 -6.68
CA GLY A 116 14.76 -0.32 -5.69
C GLY A 116 14.25 -1.34 -4.68
N TYR A 117 12.99 -1.77 -4.67
CA TYR A 117 12.51 -2.85 -3.77
C TYR A 117 12.98 -4.25 -4.23
N THR A 118 14.29 -4.44 -4.24
CA THR A 118 14.97 -5.64 -4.74
C THR A 118 15.94 -6.25 -3.72
N GLY A 119 16.41 -7.46 -4.02
CA GLY A 119 17.44 -8.16 -3.23
C GLY A 119 18.78 -7.43 -3.10
N TYR A 120 19.02 -6.39 -3.92
CA TYR A 120 20.27 -5.60 -3.96
C TYR A 120 20.29 -4.42 -2.99
N GLY A 121 19.20 -4.15 -2.26
CA GLY A 121 19.22 -3.20 -1.14
C GLY A 121 19.37 -1.72 -1.49
N SER A 122 19.19 -1.32 -2.76
CA SER A 122 19.40 0.06 -3.25
C SER A 122 18.52 0.35 -4.48
N ASN A 123 18.54 1.58 -4.98
CA ASN A 123 17.79 2.01 -6.17
C ASN A 123 18.45 1.59 -7.50
N SER A 124 19.36 0.61 -7.46
CA SER A 124 20.11 0.14 -8.62
C SER A 124 19.33 -0.84 -9.49
N HIS A 125 18.32 -1.51 -8.91
CA HIS A 125 17.55 -2.55 -9.59
C HIS A 125 16.05 -2.37 -9.36
N ILE A 126 15.25 -3.02 -10.20
CA ILE A 126 13.80 -3.13 -10.11
C ILE A 126 13.40 -4.59 -10.35
N GLY A 127 12.21 -4.95 -9.88
CA GLY A 127 11.51 -6.13 -10.34
C GLY A 127 10.14 -5.78 -10.91
N PRO A 128 9.31 -6.80 -11.18
CA PRO A 128 7.98 -6.61 -11.74
C PRO A 128 7.04 -5.84 -10.81
N GLU A 129 7.36 -5.70 -9.51
CA GLU A 129 6.58 -4.94 -8.54
C GLU A 129 6.33 -3.50 -8.99
N LEU A 130 7.29 -2.89 -9.71
CA LEU A 130 7.21 -1.50 -10.09
C LEU A 130 6.05 -1.30 -11.07
N GLN A 131 6.11 -1.95 -12.23
CA GLN A 131 5.08 -1.75 -13.25
C GLN A 131 3.74 -2.40 -12.85
N PHE A 132 3.79 -3.56 -12.19
CA PHE A 132 2.59 -4.21 -11.66
C PHE A 132 1.85 -3.28 -10.71
N GLY A 133 2.57 -2.73 -9.72
CA GLY A 133 2.02 -1.83 -8.72
C GLY A 133 1.44 -0.55 -9.30
N HIS A 134 2.05 0.01 -10.36
CA HIS A 134 1.45 1.12 -11.09
C HIS A 134 0.11 0.75 -11.74
N VAL A 135 0.04 -0.39 -12.44
CA VAL A 135 -1.18 -0.81 -13.13
C VAL A 135 -2.33 -1.07 -12.17
N ILE A 136 -2.07 -1.78 -11.07
CA ILE A 136 -3.10 -2.09 -10.07
C ILE A 136 -3.45 -0.89 -9.18
N GLY A 137 -2.51 0.02 -8.93
CA GLY A 137 -2.79 1.28 -8.25
C GLY A 137 -3.70 2.20 -9.06
N ASP A 138 -3.59 2.17 -10.40
CA ASP A 138 -4.52 2.90 -11.28
C ASP A 138 -5.89 2.21 -11.41
N HIS A 139 -5.96 0.90 -11.11
CA HIS A 139 -7.19 0.12 -11.24
C HIS A 139 -8.10 0.24 -10.01
N PHE A 140 -7.53 0.35 -8.81
CA PHE A 140 -8.29 0.43 -7.56
C PHE A 140 -8.25 1.82 -6.95
N ASP A 141 -9.41 2.35 -6.57
CA ASP A 141 -9.49 3.57 -5.74
C ASP A 141 -9.08 3.30 -4.26
N ALA A 142 -9.04 2.03 -3.86
CA ALA A 142 -8.63 1.60 -2.52
C ALA A 142 -7.10 1.54 -2.40
N PRO A 143 -6.52 1.83 -1.21
CA PRO A 143 -5.10 1.66 -1.00
C PRO A 143 -4.63 0.23 -1.29
N VAL A 144 -3.41 0.11 -1.79
CA VAL A 144 -2.79 -1.17 -2.13
C VAL A 144 -1.60 -1.45 -1.24
N LEU A 145 -1.48 -2.70 -0.80
CA LEU A 145 -0.26 -3.26 -0.24
C LEU A 145 0.30 -4.37 -1.13
N LEU A 146 1.55 -4.22 -1.57
CA LEU A 146 2.34 -5.28 -2.17
C LEU A 146 3.19 -5.94 -1.09
N ILE A 147 3.04 -7.25 -0.91
CA ILE A 147 3.89 -8.04 -0.03
C ILE A 147 4.82 -8.86 -0.90
N LYS A 148 6.10 -8.50 -0.91
CA LYS A 148 7.10 -9.16 -1.73
C LYS A 148 7.89 -10.16 -0.90
N THR A 149 7.99 -11.38 -1.41
CA THR A 149 8.59 -12.53 -0.74
C THR A 149 9.29 -13.40 -1.79
N ALA A 150 10.49 -12.97 -2.16
CA ALA A 150 11.20 -13.50 -3.31
C ALA A 150 12.70 -13.64 -3.06
N TRP A 151 13.29 -14.69 -3.62
CA TRP A 151 14.70 -15.05 -3.43
C TRP A 151 15.30 -15.73 -4.65
N GLY A 152 16.45 -15.24 -5.13
CA GLY A 152 17.17 -15.84 -6.25
C GLY A 152 17.68 -17.26 -5.98
N GLY A 153 17.77 -18.07 -7.04
CA GLY A 153 18.38 -19.40 -7.02
C GLY A 153 17.68 -20.38 -6.08
N LYS A 154 16.34 -20.42 -6.13
CA LYS A 154 15.51 -21.34 -5.35
C LYS A 154 14.68 -22.20 -6.27
N SER A 155 14.39 -23.43 -5.87
CA SER A 155 13.65 -24.38 -6.69
C SER A 155 12.22 -24.55 -6.21
N PHE A 156 11.30 -24.77 -7.14
CA PHE A 156 9.93 -25.14 -6.78
C PHE A 156 9.86 -26.57 -6.19
N CYS A 157 10.70 -27.48 -6.70
CA CYS A 157 10.70 -28.88 -6.30
C CYS A 157 11.10 -29.09 -4.83
N THR A 158 11.99 -28.25 -4.29
CA THR A 158 12.55 -28.42 -2.94
C THR A 158 12.26 -27.22 -2.04
N ASP A 159 12.64 -26.01 -2.46
CA ASP A 159 12.64 -24.84 -1.58
C ASP A 159 11.23 -24.31 -1.31
N PHE A 160 10.39 -24.26 -2.33
CA PHE A 160 9.00 -23.80 -2.26
C PHE A 160 7.97 -24.92 -2.25
N ARG A 161 8.42 -26.14 -1.96
CA ARG A 161 7.54 -27.32 -1.94
C ARG A 161 6.41 -27.13 -0.92
N PRO A 162 5.12 -27.13 -1.35
CA PRO A 162 4.01 -26.91 -0.45
C PRO A 162 3.69 -28.16 0.39
N PRO A 163 3.01 -28.00 1.55
CA PRO A 163 2.61 -29.12 2.40
C PRO A 163 1.66 -30.10 1.71
N SER A 164 0.81 -29.61 0.80
CA SER A 164 -0.12 -30.43 0.02
C SER A 164 0.58 -31.43 -0.91
N ALA A 165 1.85 -31.21 -1.25
CA ALA A 165 2.62 -32.15 -2.04
C ALA A 165 3.09 -33.38 -1.24
N GLY A 166 2.94 -33.36 0.10
CA GLY A 166 3.41 -34.40 1.00
C GLY A 166 4.95 -34.43 1.16
N GLY A 167 5.40 -35.19 2.16
CA GLY A 167 6.82 -35.26 2.53
C GLY A 167 7.30 -33.98 3.24
N LYS A 168 8.58 -33.65 3.07
CA LYS A 168 9.19 -32.47 3.71
C LYS A 168 8.72 -31.19 3.02
N VAL A 169 8.15 -30.26 3.80
CA VAL A 169 7.81 -28.91 3.34
C VAL A 169 9.08 -28.12 3.04
N GLY A 170 9.05 -27.35 1.97
CA GLY A 170 10.17 -26.51 1.57
C GLY A 170 10.43 -25.37 2.55
N PRO A 171 11.69 -25.10 2.93
CA PRO A 171 12.00 -24.05 3.89
C PRO A 171 11.59 -22.64 3.41
N TYR A 172 11.64 -22.38 2.10
CA TYR A 172 11.23 -21.09 1.55
C TYR A 172 9.71 -20.99 1.38
N TYR A 173 8.98 -22.10 1.31
CA TYR A 173 7.53 -22.06 1.48
C TYR A 173 7.16 -21.56 2.88
N GLN A 174 7.77 -22.13 3.93
CA GLN A 174 7.52 -21.71 5.32
C GLN A 174 7.89 -20.24 5.52
N LYS A 175 9.08 -19.86 5.06
CA LYS A 175 9.56 -18.48 5.14
C LYS A 175 8.65 -17.49 4.40
N MET A 176 8.11 -17.88 3.24
CA MET A 176 7.15 -17.07 2.49
C MET A 176 5.90 -16.78 3.32
N ILE A 177 5.31 -17.82 3.92
CA ILE A 177 4.13 -17.67 4.78
C ILE A 177 4.43 -16.79 6.00
N GLU A 178 5.59 -16.99 6.63
CA GLU A 178 6.04 -16.17 7.77
C GLU A 178 6.19 -14.69 7.42
N GLU A 179 6.83 -14.37 6.28
CA GLU A 179 7.00 -12.99 5.84
C GLU A 179 5.67 -12.34 5.42
N ILE A 180 4.75 -13.11 4.85
CA ILE A 180 3.40 -12.62 4.54
C ILE A 180 2.65 -12.27 5.82
N HIS A 181 2.63 -13.16 6.81
CA HIS A 181 1.97 -12.89 8.09
C HIS A 181 2.59 -11.71 8.83
N ALA A 182 3.91 -11.57 8.81
CA ALA A 182 4.59 -10.43 9.43
C ALA A 182 4.19 -9.10 8.75
N ALA A 183 4.15 -9.06 7.43
CA ALA A 183 3.74 -7.86 6.69
C ALA A 183 2.27 -7.50 6.92
N LEU A 184 1.37 -8.49 7.02
CA LEU A 184 -0.04 -8.28 7.33
C LEU A 184 -0.26 -7.80 8.77
N ALA A 185 0.48 -8.35 9.74
CA ALA A 185 0.41 -7.90 11.14
C ALA A 185 0.86 -6.42 11.27
N ASP A 186 1.87 -6.03 10.51
CA ASP A 186 2.38 -4.66 10.50
C ASP A 186 1.43 -3.64 9.82
N LEU A 187 0.44 -4.10 9.06
CA LEU A 187 -0.59 -3.21 8.51
C LEU A 187 -1.43 -2.56 9.63
N GLN A 188 -1.50 -3.18 10.81
CA GLN A 188 -2.29 -2.74 11.98
C GLN A 188 -3.76 -2.42 11.64
N ASN A 189 -4.27 -3.01 10.56
CA ASN A 189 -5.62 -2.87 10.05
C ASN A 189 -6.07 -4.27 9.61
N ASP A 190 -7.16 -4.75 10.18
CA ASP A 190 -7.77 -6.04 9.86
C ASP A 190 -8.73 -5.94 8.66
N ASN A 191 -9.06 -4.73 8.21
CA ASN A 191 -9.85 -4.48 7.01
C ASN A 191 -8.97 -4.49 5.75
N TYR A 192 -8.56 -5.69 5.35
CA TYR A 192 -7.85 -5.95 4.09
C TYR A 192 -8.43 -7.13 3.34
N GLU A 193 -8.17 -7.18 2.03
CA GLU A 193 -8.54 -8.28 1.15
C GLU A 193 -7.28 -8.80 0.44
N LEU A 194 -7.04 -10.10 0.51
CA LEU A 194 -6.04 -10.76 -0.33
C LEU A 194 -6.57 -10.80 -1.77
N ALA A 195 -6.16 -9.82 -2.58
CA ALA A 195 -6.68 -9.57 -3.93
C ALA A 195 -5.92 -10.35 -5.01
N GLY A 196 -4.72 -10.86 -4.72
CA GLY A 196 -4.01 -11.69 -5.67
C GLY A 196 -2.70 -12.28 -5.16
N PHE A 197 -2.26 -13.33 -5.84
CA PHE A 197 -0.98 -13.99 -5.64
C PHE A 197 -0.29 -14.12 -7.01
N ILE A 198 0.90 -13.54 -7.13
CA ILE A 198 1.67 -13.50 -8.36
C ILE A 198 2.97 -14.26 -8.11
N TRP A 199 3.26 -15.21 -8.99
CA TRP A 199 4.46 -16.03 -8.93
C TRP A 199 5.36 -15.75 -10.14
N MET A 200 6.63 -15.39 -9.90
CA MET A 200 7.64 -15.21 -10.96
C MET A 200 9.02 -15.73 -10.59
#